data_AF-A0A924LQ54-F1
#
_entry.id   AF-A0A924LQ54-F1
#
_cell.length_a   1.000
_cell.length_b   1.000
_cell.length_c   1.000
_cell.angle_alpha   90.00
_cell.angle_beta   90.00
_cell.angle_gamma   90.00
#
_symmetry.space_group_name_H-M   'P 1'
#
loop_
_entity.id
_entity.type
_entity.pdbx_description
1 polymer ?
#
loop_
_entity_poly.entity_id
_entity_poly.type
_entity_poly.pdbx_seq_one_letter_code
_entity_poly.pdbx_strand_id
1 'polypeptide(L)'
;MTDVYFTKGDTLVNGFNYKILDGYNFQSRTFLLRENTISKKVFLSKINTNSISEYLLYDFTLNEGNTFNMENPSSHFPLHGGEYVLDSIRIKPIVNNDMCKHFYFSPTASNLICNYKVVWIEGIGSKSLIKAPGGQADINNAGQLSCCFKNQNLVYSQLDSISSCNFQSLKTISSKILDDDLKLFSLNSENNFRLDNAEKVISIYLYDAIGRKVSKLIFLPSKIIDLDLSDTPSGLYF
;
A
#
# COMPACT_ATOMS: atom_id res chain seq x y z
N MET A 1 -8.42 15.80 12.29
CA MET A 1 -8.23 14.35 12.14
C MET A 1 -7.17 14.18 11.06
N THR A 2 -6.18 13.29 11.25
CA THR A 2 -5.10 13.10 10.26
C THR A 2 -5.14 11.67 9.78
N ASP A 3 -5.32 11.50 8.48
CA ASP A 3 -5.36 10.19 7.84
C ASP A 3 -3.94 9.73 7.51
N VAL A 4 -3.64 8.47 7.83
CA VAL A 4 -2.31 7.89 7.63
C VAL A 4 -2.43 6.59 6.84
N TYR A 5 -1.64 6.48 5.79
CA TYR A 5 -1.44 5.25 5.02
C TYR A 5 0.04 4.93 4.92
N PHE A 6 0.36 3.65 4.78
CA PHE A 6 1.73 3.15 4.80
C PHE A 6 1.85 1.84 4.04
N THR A 7 3.07 1.50 3.65
CA THR A 7 3.37 0.19 3.06
C THR A 7 3.69 -0.82 4.16
N LYS A 8 2.96 -1.94 4.20
CA LYS A 8 3.07 -3.00 5.20
C LYS A 8 3.63 -4.29 4.60
N GLY A 9 4.93 -4.28 4.33
CA GLY A 9 5.63 -5.39 3.72
C GLY A 9 5.45 -5.48 2.21
N ASP A 10 6.12 -6.47 1.65
CA ASP A 10 6.16 -6.73 0.21
C ASP A 10 5.42 -8.03 -0.11
N THR A 11 4.97 -8.17 -1.36
CA THR A 11 4.31 -9.37 -1.89
C THR A 11 4.63 -9.55 -3.36
N LEU A 12 4.44 -10.77 -3.87
CA LEU A 12 4.63 -11.12 -5.27
C LEU A 12 3.28 -11.48 -5.89
N VAL A 13 2.93 -10.83 -7.00
CA VAL A 13 1.70 -11.13 -7.77
C VAL A 13 2.07 -11.19 -9.24
N ASN A 14 1.75 -12.30 -9.91
CA ASN A 14 2.04 -12.53 -11.32
C ASN A 14 3.49 -12.23 -11.72
N GLY A 15 4.46 -12.54 -10.85
CA GLY A 15 5.88 -12.31 -11.09
C GLY A 15 6.36 -10.88 -10.86
N PHE A 16 5.50 -9.96 -10.43
CA PHE A 16 5.89 -8.60 -10.08
C PHE A 16 5.88 -8.37 -8.56
N ASN A 17 6.86 -7.61 -8.09
CA ASN A 17 6.96 -7.19 -6.69
C ASN A 17 6.02 -6.01 -6.43
N TYR A 18 5.24 -6.11 -5.35
CA TYR A 18 4.35 -5.08 -4.87
C TYR A 18 4.60 -4.80 -3.39
N LYS A 19 4.28 -3.58 -2.96
CA LYS A 19 4.13 -3.20 -1.55
C LYS A 19 2.67 -3.27 -1.16
N ILE A 20 2.35 -3.83 0.00
CA ILE A 20 0.97 -3.86 0.50
C ILE A 20 0.63 -2.49 1.06
N LEU A 21 -0.39 -1.81 0.53
CA LEU A 21 -0.87 -0.53 1.04
C LEU A 21 -1.91 -0.76 2.15
N ASP A 22 -1.70 -0.15 3.31
CA ASP A 22 -2.52 -0.32 4.51
C ASP A 22 -2.76 1.04 5.19
N GLY A 23 -3.67 1.10 6.16
CA GLY A 23 -4.02 2.32 6.91
C GLY A 23 -5.41 2.88 6.56
N TYR A 24 -5.55 4.21 6.61
CA TYR A 24 -6.85 4.89 6.49
C TYR A 24 -7.56 4.57 5.17
N ASN A 25 -8.79 4.08 5.26
CA ASN A 25 -9.63 3.65 4.12
C ASN A 25 -8.96 2.62 3.19
N PHE A 26 -7.97 1.86 3.70
CA PHE A 26 -7.39 0.71 3.03
C PHE A 26 -7.71 -0.55 3.85
N GLN A 27 -8.39 -1.51 3.21
CA GLN A 27 -8.46 -2.87 3.73
C GLN A 27 -7.10 -3.53 3.43
N SER A 28 -6.41 -3.97 4.48
CA SER A 28 -5.11 -4.62 4.36
C SER A 28 -5.17 -5.76 3.34
N ARG A 29 -4.14 -5.86 2.49
CA ARG A 29 -3.98 -6.87 1.41
C ARG A 29 -4.90 -6.74 0.20
N THR A 30 -5.79 -5.75 0.15
CA THR A 30 -6.64 -5.49 -1.03
C THR A 30 -5.96 -4.56 -2.03
N PHE A 31 -5.12 -3.63 -1.54
CA PHE A 31 -4.46 -2.61 -2.34
C PHE A 31 -2.95 -2.82 -2.36
N LEU A 32 -2.38 -2.87 -3.55
CA LEU A 32 -0.97 -3.15 -3.78
C LEU A 32 -0.35 -2.03 -4.62
N LEU A 33 0.81 -1.53 -4.22
CA LEU A 33 1.58 -0.53 -4.97
C LEU A 33 2.76 -1.19 -5.66
N ARG A 34 2.92 -0.95 -6.96
CA ARG A 34 4.10 -1.38 -7.72
C ARG A 34 4.79 -0.17 -8.32
N GLU A 35 6.07 -0.07 -8.04
CA GLU A 35 6.94 0.95 -8.64
C GLU A 35 7.85 0.26 -9.65
N ASN A 36 7.86 0.76 -10.88
CA ASN A 36 8.87 0.40 -11.87
C ASN A 36 9.83 1.58 -12.02
N THR A 37 11.02 1.44 -11.46
CA THR A 37 12.04 2.49 -11.44
C THR A 37 12.67 2.73 -12.82
N ILE A 38 12.70 1.72 -13.69
CA ILE A 38 13.21 1.82 -15.06
C ILE A 38 12.25 2.64 -15.91
N SER A 39 10.96 2.29 -15.90
CA SER A 39 9.94 3.02 -16.65
C SER A 39 9.41 4.25 -15.94
N LYS A 40 9.86 4.53 -14.71
CA LYS A 40 9.41 5.61 -13.81
C LYS A 40 7.89 5.69 -13.64
N LYS A 41 7.25 4.53 -13.53
CA LYS A 41 5.79 4.40 -13.40
C LYS A 41 5.41 3.77 -12.08
N VAL A 42 4.29 4.20 -11.55
CA VAL A 42 3.71 3.66 -10.32
C VAL A 42 2.29 3.21 -10.59
N PHE A 43 1.98 2.00 -10.14
CA PHE A 43 0.73 1.32 -10.38
C PHE A 43 0.06 0.96 -9.06
N LEU A 44 -1.26 1.00 -9.05
CA LEU A 44 -2.09 0.47 -7.98
C LEU A 44 -2.85 -0.74 -8.49
N SER A 45 -2.65 -1.89 -7.85
CA SER A 45 -3.49 -3.06 -8.06
C SER A 45 -4.50 -3.18 -6.94
N LYS A 46 -5.75 -3.45 -7.32
CA LYS A 46 -6.85 -3.80 -6.42
C LYS A 46 -7.19 -5.27 -6.63
N ILE A 47 -7.03 -6.07 -5.58
CA ILE A 47 -7.45 -7.47 -5.56
C ILE A 47 -8.96 -7.51 -5.32
N ASN A 48 -9.70 -8.12 -6.24
CA ASN A 48 -11.11 -8.46 -6.09
C ASN A 48 -11.25 -9.99 -6.02
N THR A 49 -12.44 -10.50 -5.67
CA THR A 49 -12.68 -11.94 -5.45
C THR A 49 -12.18 -12.83 -6.59
N ASN A 50 -12.35 -12.39 -7.85
CA ASN A 50 -12.04 -13.19 -9.04
C ASN A 50 -11.08 -12.49 -10.02
N SER A 51 -10.56 -11.33 -9.68
CA SER A 51 -9.76 -10.54 -10.62
C SER A 51 -8.83 -9.56 -9.90
N ILE A 52 -7.77 -9.16 -10.59
CA ILE A 52 -6.87 -8.11 -10.14
C ILE A 52 -6.99 -6.97 -11.15
N SER A 53 -7.46 -5.81 -10.69
CA SER A 53 -7.54 -4.60 -11.52
C SER A 53 -6.29 -3.77 -11.26
N GLU A 54 -5.55 -3.41 -12.30
CA GLU A 54 -4.36 -2.56 -12.19
C GLU A 54 -4.59 -1.21 -12.84
N TYR A 55 -4.19 -0.14 -12.16
CA TYR A 55 -4.33 1.24 -12.57
C TYR A 55 -2.96 1.90 -12.60
N LEU A 56 -2.63 2.59 -13.69
CA LEU A 56 -1.47 3.48 -13.74
C LEU A 56 -1.80 4.73 -12.93
N LEU A 57 -1.12 4.95 -11.80
CA LEU A 57 -1.33 6.14 -10.98
C LEU A 57 -0.45 7.31 -11.44
N TYR A 58 0.84 7.04 -11.65
CA TYR A 58 1.83 8.06 -11.91
C TYR A 58 2.76 7.63 -13.04
N ASP A 59 3.06 8.57 -13.96
CA ASP A 59 4.08 8.45 -14.99
C ASP A 59 5.03 9.64 -14.88
N PHE A 60 6.20 9.42 -14.29
CA PHE A 60 7.21 10.48 -14.10
C PHE A 60 8.16 10.61 -15.31
N THR A 61 7.82 9.99 -16.45
CA THR A 61 8.53 10.20 -17.72
C THR A 61 7.96 11.34 -18.55
N LEU A 62 6.79 11.86 -18.16
CA LEU A 62 6.10 12.96 -18.85
C LEU A 62 6.93 14.25 -18.88
N ASN A 63 6.83 14.98 -19.98
CA ASN A 63 7.42 16.30 -20.18
C ASN A 63 6.32 17.38 -20.22
N GLU A 64 6.71 18.63 -19.98
CA GLU A 64 5.80 19.78 -20.10
C GLU A 64 5.10 19.76 -21.48
N GLY A 65 3.77 19.95 -21.46
CA GLY A 65 2.90 19.87 -22.64
C GLY A 65 2.36 18.46 -22.96
N ASN A 66 2.86 17.39 -22.34
CA ASN A 66 2.24 16.07 -22.49
C ASN A 66 0.90 16.00 -21.76
N THR A 67 -0.02 15.19 -22.29
CA THR A 67 -1.30 14.89 -21.63
C THR A 67 -1.25 13.56 -20.89
N PHE A 68 -2.10 13.44 -19.87
CA PHE A 68 -2.26 12.24 -19.07
C PHE A 68 -3.71 12.11 -18.62
N ASN A 69 -4.30 10.94 -18.84
CA ASN A 69 -5.64 10.61 -18.35
C ASN A 69 -5.55 10.11 -16.91
N MET A 70 -6.06 10.91 -15.98
CA MET A 70 -5.96 10.61 -14.56
C MET A 70 -7.12 9.74 -14.10
N GLU A 71 -6.79 8.64 -13.42
CA GLU A 71 -7.72 7.74 -12.75
C GLU A 71 -7.60 7.92 -11.24
N ASN A 72 -8.71 7.93 -10.50
CA ASN A 72 -8.75 8.06 -9.04
C ASN A 72 -9.26 6.78 -8.36
N PRO A 73 -8.57 5.64 -8.54
CA PRO A 73 -9.07 4.35 -8.10
C PRO A 73 -9.38 4.33 -6.60
N SER A 74 -10.61 3.91 -6.29
CA SER A 74 -11.07 3.68 -4.91
C SER A 74 -11.02 4.91 -3.98
N SER A 75 -11.36 6.09 -4.49
CA SER A 75 -11.50 7.33 -3.71
C SER A 75 -12.93 7.88 -3.75
N HIS A 76 -13.19 9.01 -3.08
CA HIS A 76 -14.45 9.75 -3.19
C HIS A 76 -14.52 10.64 -4.44
N PHE A 77 -13.40 10.80 -5.16
CA PHE A 77 -13.37 11.50 -6.44
C PHE A 77 -13.98 10.64 -7.55
N PRO A 78 -14.43 11.24 -8.66
CA PRO A 78 -14.80 10.49 -9.86
C PRO A 78 -13.68 9.54 -10.27
N LEU A 79 -14.03 8.27 -10.57
CA LEU A 79 -13.06 7.24 -10.96
C LEU A 79 -12.21 7.72 -12.12
N HIS A 80 -12.85 8.25 -13.16
CA HIS A 80 -12.17 8.92 -14.28
C HIS A 80 -12.06 10.40 -13.96
N GLY A 81 -10.85 10.89 -13.64
CA GLY A 81 -10.58 12.32 -13.43
C GLY A 81 -10.48 13.12 -14.74
N GLY A 82 -10.38 12.43 -15.87
CA GLY A 82 -10.29 13.00 -17.21
C GLY A 82 -8.86 13.34 -17.63
N GLU A 83 -8.75 14.04 -18.76
CA GLU A 83 -7.46 14.40 -19.35
C GLU A 83 -6.89 15.67 -18.71
N TYR A 84 -5.60 15.61 -18.39
CA TYR A 84 -4.83 16.73 -17.87
C TYR A 84 -3.61 16.96 -18.74
N VAL A 85 -3.21 18.23 -18.89
CA VAL A 85 -1.92 18.60 -19.48
C VAL A 85 -0.92 18.90 -18.37
N LEU A 86 0.31 18.43 -18.52
CA LEU A 86 1.42 18.78 -17.66
C LEU A 86 1.89 20.20 -18.01
N ASP A 87 1.42 21.20 -17.27
CA ASP A 87 1.74 22.61 -17.55
C ASP A 87 3.20 22.93 -17.27
N SER A 88 3.70 22.44 -16.15
CA SER A 88 5.04 22.78 -15.70
C SER A 88 5.65 21.76 -14.76
N ILE A 89 6.96 21.64 -14.83
CA ILE A 89 7.79 20.92 -13.87
C ILE A 89 8.65 21.96 -13.16
N ARG A 90 8.63 21.97 -11.83
CA ARG A 90 9.47 22.86 -11.02
C ARG A 90 10.26 22.05 -10.04
N ILE A 91 11.56 22.29 -9.99
CA ILE A 91 12.44 21.70 -8.98
C ILE A 91 12.34 22.59 -7.73
N LYS A 92 11.92 22.02 -6.61
CA LYS A 92 11.77 22.74 -5.34
C LYS A 92 12.50 22.02 -4.21
N PRO A 93 12.99 22.76 -3.21
CA PRO A 93 13.50 22.12 -2.01
C PRO A 93 12.37 21.41 -1.26
N ILE A 94 12.68 20.25 -0.72
CA ILE A 94 11.89 19.50 0.25
C ILE A 94 12.64 19.50 1.60
N VAL A 95 12.31 18.57 2.49
CA VAL A 95 12.97 18.48 3.81
C VAL A 95 14.48 18.31 3.64
N ASN A 96 15.26 18.91 4.55
CA ASN A 96 16.73 18.95 4.51
C ASN A 96 17.34 19.63 3.27
N ASN A 97 16.57 20.46 2.56
CA ASN A 97 17.03 21.20 1.37
C ASN A 97 17.41 20.28 0.18
N ASP A 98 16.96 19.02 0.23
CA ASP A 98 17.00 18.13 -0.94
C ASP A 98 16.09 18.67 -2.03
N MET A 99 16.47 18.50 -3.30
CA MET A 99 15.70 19.04 -4.44
C MET A 99 14.82 17.95 -5.06
N CYS A 100 13.54 18.24 -5.26
CA CYS A 100 12.58 17.32 -5.85
C CYS A 100 11.76 17.98 -6.98
N LYS A 101 11.41 17.22 -8.01
CA LYS A 101 10.53 17.69 -9.08
C LYS A 101 9.07 17.67 -8.64
N HIS A 102 8.41 18.80 -8.82
CA HIS A 102 6.97 18.95 -8.71
C HIS A 102 6.36 19.10 -10.10
N PHE A 103 5.40 18.24 -10.41
CA PHE A 103 4.67 18.19 -11.67
C PHE A 103 3.32 18.85 -11.46
N TYR A 104 3.06 19.95 -12.18
CA TYR A 104 1.84 20.74 -12.08
C TYR A 104 0.97 20.48 -13.31
N PHE A 105 -0.25 20.02 -13.09
CA PHE A 105 -1.19 19.70 -14.15
C PHE A 105 -2.39 20.62 -14.11
N SER A 106 -2.87 21.03 -15.29
CA SER A 106 -4.17 21.65 -15.47
C SER A 106 -5.09 20.73 -16.26
N PRO A 107 -6.41 20.76 -15.97
CA PRO A 107 -7.37 20.05 -16.79
C PRO A 107 -7.34 20.62 -18.21
N THR A 108 -7.43 19.76 -19.21
CA THR A 108 -7.54 20.22 -20.61
C THR A 108 -8.90 20.88 -20.83
N ALA A 109 -9.04 21.68 -21.88
CA ALA A 109 -10.32 22.32 -22.21
C ALA A 109 -11.44 21.31 -22.52
N SER A 110 -11.10 20.08 -22.91
CA SER A 110 -12.02 18.96 -23.14
C SER A 110 -12.39 18.21 -21.86
N ASN A 111 -11.70 18.42 -20.74
CA ASN A 111 -12.01 17.75 -19.48
C ASN A 111 -13.20 18.43 -18.80
N LEU A 112 -14.37 17.79 -18.93
CA LEU A 112 -15.62 18.25 -18.31
C LEU A 112 -15.89 17.60 -16.94
N ILE A 113 -15.02 16.71 -16.47
CA ILE A 113 -15.24 15.93 -15.23
C ILE A 113 -14.65 16.65 -14.02
N CYS A 114 -13.43 17.17 -14.15
CA CYS A 114 -12.72 17.86 -13.07
C CYS A 114 -12.09 19.14 -13.63
N ASN A 115 -12.23 20.24 -12.88
CA ASN A 115 -11.86 21.59 -13.31
C ASN A 115 -10.79 22.26 -12.40
N TYR A 116 -10.12 21.47 -11.56
CA TYR A 116 -9.11 21.95 -10.62
C TYR A 116 -7.73 21.45 -11.02
N LYS A 117 -6.69 22.14 -10.56
CA LYS A 117 -5.29 21.74 -10.81
C LYS A 117 -4.85 20.66 -9.84
N VAL A 118 -3.91 19.83 -10.28
CA VAL A 118 -3.31 18.80 -9.44
C VAL A 118 -1.79 18.88 -9.46
N VAL A 119 -1.17 18.39 -8.39
CA VAL A 119 0.28 18.43 -8.23
C VAL A 119 0.77 17.07 -7.80
N TRP A 120 1.77 16.55 -8.51
CA TRP A 120 2.52 15.37 -8.11
C TRP A 120 3.94 15.74 -7.72
N ILE A 121 4.50 14.98 -6.79
CA ILE A 121 5.86 15.14 -6.29
C ILE A 121 6.62 13.85 -6.62
N GLU A 122 7.76 13.97 -7.30
CA GLU A 122 8.57 12.82 -7.73
C GLU A 122 8.94 11.94 -6.54
N GLY A 123 8.70 10.63 -6.66
CA GLY A 123 8.97 9.67 -5.59
C GLY A 123 8.08 9.79 -4.36
N ILE A 124 7.03 10.62 -4.37
CA ILE A 124 6.06 10.77 -3.28
C ILE A 124 4.63 10.52 -3.77
N GLY A 125 4.26 11.07 -4.93
CA GLY A 125 2.92 10.93 -5.52
C GLY A 125 2.10 12.23 -5.45
N SER A 126 0.78 12.09 -5.44
CA SER A 126 -0.17 13.21 -5.42
C SER A 126 -0.06 14.03 -4.13
N LYS A 127 -0.25 15.35 -4.23
CA LYS A 127 -0.49 16.22 -3.06
C LYS A 127 -1.87 15.98 -2.41
N SER A 128 -2.76 15.22 -3.05
CA SER A 128 -4.04 14.77 -2.48
C SER A 128 -3.86 13.35 -1.90
N LEU A 129 -4.79 12.43 -2.17
CA LEU A 129 -4.70 11.03 -1.77
C LEU A 129 -3.76 10.24 -2.69
N ILE A 130 -2.98 9.31 -2.13
CA ILE A 130 -2.05 8.46 -2.90
C ILE A 130 -2.71 7.67 -4.03
N LYS A 131 -3.99 7.32 -3.87
CA LYS A 131 -4.83 6.60 -4.84
C LYS A 131 -5.68 7.50 -5.74
N ALA A 132 -5.55 8.82 -5.61
CA ALA A 132 -6.26 9.81 -6.40
C ALA A 132 -5.26 10.79 -7.02
N PRO A 133 -4.48 10.37 -8.04
CA PRO A 133 -3.55 11.25 -8.74
C PRO A 133 -4.25 12.47 -9.35
N GLY A 134 -5.50 12.34 -9.78
CA GLY A 134 -6.34 13.43 -10.26
C GLY A 134 -7.22 14.07 -9.20
N GLY A 135 -6.99 13.81 -7.90
CA GLY A 135 -7.76 14.38 -6.81
C GLY A 135 -7.28 15.77 -6.40
N GLN A 136 -8.23 16.64 -6.04
CA GLN A 136 -7.91 17.98 -5.53
C GLN A 136 -7.26 17.86 -4.14
N ALA A 137 -6.15 18.56 -3.94
CA ALA A 137 -5.57 18.73 -2.61
C ALA A 137 -6.29 19.88 -1.90
N ASP A 138 -7.07 19.58 -0.86
CA ASP A 138 -7.87 20.55 -0.12
C ASP A 138 -7.95 20.17 1.36
N ILE A 139 -7.33 21.00 2.21
CA ILE A 139 -7.27 20.82 3.68
C ILE A 139 -8.68 20.72 4.30
N ASN A 140 -9.67 21.39 3.71
CA ASN A 140 -11.02 21.46 4.26
C ASN A 140 -11.96 20.38 3.69
N ASN A 141 -11.48 19.54 2.77
CA ASN A 141 -12.29 18.55 2.08
C ASN A 141 -11.60 17.18 2.07
N ALA A 142 -11.10 16.72 0.91
CA ALA A 142 -10.48 15.40 0.77
C ALA A 142 -9.12 15.25 1.48
N GLY A 143 -8.57 16.34 2.01
CA GLY A 143 -7.26 16.42 2.63
C GLY A 143 -6.16 16.84 1.67
N GLN A 144 -4.99 17.08 2.24
CA GLN A 144 -3.75 17.37 1.53
C GLN A 144 -2.59 16.64 2.21
N LEU A 145 -1.67 16.12 1.40
CA LEU A 145 -0.44 15.51 1.88
C LEU A 145 0.31 16.51 2.77
N SER A 146 0.37 16.20 4.06
CA SER A 146 1.08 17.02 5.03
C SER A 146 2.45 16.47 5.37
N CYS A 147 2.63 15.15 5.41
CA CYS A 147 3.90 14.51 5.76
C CYS A 147 4.13 13.27 4.90
N CYS A 148 5.38 13.03 4.48
CA CYS A 148 5.81 11.76 3.89
C CYS A 148 7.09 11.30 4.59
N PHE A 149 7.10 10.03 4.98
CA PHE A 149 8.27 9.38 5.59
C PHE A 149 8.73 8.23 4.70
N LYS A 150 10.04 8.12 4.49
CA LYS A 150 10.68 6.96 3.85
C LYS A 150 11.68 6.36 4.81
N ASN A 151 11.52 5.07 5.11
CA ASN A 151 12.37 4.37 6.09
C ASN A 151 12.48 5.15 7.41
N GLN A 152 11.35 5.64 7.92
CA GLN A 152 11.23 6.44 9.15
C GLN A 152 11.83 7.85 9.09
N ASN A 153 12.53 8.22 8.01
CA ASN A 153 13.04 9.56 7.79
C ASN A 153 11.98 10.43 7.13
N LEU A 154 11.78 11.65 7.65
CA LEU A 154 10.90 12.63 7.04
C LEU A 154 11.51 13.12 5.72
N VAL A 155 10.79 12.95 4.62
CA VAL A 155 11.22 13.40 3.28
C VAL A 155 10.40 14.57 2.75
N TYR A 156 9.19 14.75 3.23
CA TYR A 156 8.34 15.87 2.84
C TYR A 156 7.48 16.32 4.02
N SER A 157 7.33 17.62 4.15
CA SER A 157 6.45 18.24 5.13
C SER A 157 5.80 19.50 4.55
N GLN A 158 4.50 19.64 4.80
CA GLN A 158 3.75 20.86 4.68
C GLN A 158 2.93 21.07 5.94
N LEU A 159 3.22 22.15 6.66
CA LEU A 159 2.68 22.40 8.01
C LEU A 159 1.54 23.42 8.02
N ASP A 160 0.98 23.78 6.86
CA ASP A 160 -0.11 24.74 6.74
C ASP A 160 -1.35 24.34 7.56
N SER A 161 -1.59 23.03 7.70
CA SER A 161 -2.76 22.45 8.38
C SER A 161 -2.44 21.65 9.65
N ILE A 162 -1.16 21.48 9.99
CA ILE A 162 -0.70 20.67 11.12
C ILE A 162 0.49 21.33 11.83
N SER A 163 0.61 21.15 13.14
CA SER A 163 1.70 21.77 13.91
C SER A 163 3.06 21.11 13.72
N SER A 164 3.10 19.82 13.40
CA SER A 164 4.34 19.05 13.24
C SER A 164 4.11 17.72 12.52
N CYS A 165 5.14 17.24 11.81
CA CYS A 165 5.18 15.91 11.25
C CYS A 165 5.77 14.93 12.27
N ASN A 166 4.91 14.29 13.05
CA ASN A 166 5.34 13.23 13.96
C ASN A 166 5.20 11.88 13.28
N PHE A 167 6.29 11.12 13.23
CA PHE A 167 6.22 9.72 12.83
C PHE A 167 5.39 8.98 13.88
N GLN A 168 4.13 8.69 13.58
CA GLN A 168 3.40 7.72 14.35
C GLN A 168 4.03 6.37 14.05
N SER A 169 4.90 5.90 14.96
CA SER A 169 5.29 4.51 14.92
C SER A 169 3.99 3.73 14.98
N LEU A 170 3.64 3.07 13.87
CA LEU A 170 2.77 1.92 13.97
C LEU A 170 3.45 1.08 15.03
N LYS A 171 2.74 0.82 16.14
CA LYS A 171 3.14 -0.27 17.01
C LYS A 171 3.17 -1.48 16.11
N THR A 172 4.33 -1.77 15.53
CA THR A 172 4.77 -3.11 15.27
C THR A 172 4.48 -3.74 16.62
N ILE A 173 3.36 -4.49 16.71
CA ILE A 173 3.36 -5.66 17.56
C ILE A 173 4.67 -6.27 17.16
N SER A 174 5.68 -6.18 18.02
CA SER A 174 6.88 -6.91 17.77
C SER A 174 6.35 -8.30 17.52
N SER A 175 6.38 -8.74 16.26
CA SER A 175 6.78 -10.09 16.04
C SER A 175 8.13 -10.10 16.72
N LYS A 176 8.11 -10.43 18.01
CA LYS A 176 9.17 -11.19 18.62
C LYS A 176 9.36 -12.25 17.55
N ILE A 177 10.42 -12.08 16.76
CA ILE A 177 10.83 -13.01 15.73
C ILE A 177 10.66 -14.33 16.45
N LEU A 178 9.70 -15.15 15.98
CA LEU A 178 9.58 -16.51 16.49
C LEU A 178 10.99 -17.04 16.39
N ASP A 179 11.55 -17.46 17.52
CA ASP A 179 12.91 -18.01 17.62
C ASP A 179 13.23 -18.69 16.29
N ASP A 180 14.36 -18.35 15.65
CA ASP A 180 14.81 -18.87 14.34
C ASP A 180 14.81 -20.42 14.24
N ASP A 181 14.43 -21.09 15.31
CA ASP A 181 14.28 -22.50 15.52
C ASP A 181 12.87 -23.07 15.20
N LEU A 182 11.78 -22.29 15.16
CA LEU A 182 10.45 -22.87 14.90
C LEU A 182 10.31 -23.33 13.44
N LYS A 183 10.13 -24.64 13.22
CA LYS A 183 10.11 -25.24 11.88
C LYS A 183 8.81 -26.00 11.63
N LEU A 184 8.15 -25.69 10.51
CA LEU A 184 6.96 -26.39 10.04
C LEU A 184 7.34 -27.33 8.89
N PHE A 185 6.98 -28.60 9.01
CA PHE A 185 7.23 -29.66 8.02
C PHE A 185 5.90 -30.25 7.55
N SER A 186 5.79 -30.61 6.28
CA SER A 186 4.73 -31.49 5.78
C SER A 186 5.15 -32.95 5.96
N LEU A 187 4.29 -33.77 6.55
CA LEU A 187 4.55 -35.19 6.82
C LEU A 187 3.80 -36.06 5.80
N ASN A 188 4.48 -36.40 4.69
CA ASN A 188 4.19 -37.50 3.74
C ASN A 188 2.72 -37.72 3.26
N SER A 189 1.78 -36.84 3.61
CA SER A 189 0.34 -36.93 3.39
C SER A 189 -0.24 -35.51 3.35
N GLU A 190 -1.24 -35.29 2.50
CA GLU A 190 -1.67 -33.95 2.05
C GLU A 190 -2.23 -33.03 3.15
N ASN A 191 -2.38 -33.51 4.39
CA ASN A 191 -3.00 -32.75 5.47
C ASN A 191 -2.28 -32.84 6.83
N ASN A 192 -1.15 -33.57 6.91
CA ASN A 192 -0.41 -33.70 8.16
C ASN A 192 0.83 -32.81 8.16
N PHE A 193 0.95 -31.99 9.20
CA PHE A 193 2.07 -31.10 9.40
C PHE A 193 2.68 -31.31 10.78
N ARG A 194 3.95 -30.96 10.91
CA ARG A 194 4.68 -31.04 12.16
C ARG A 194 5.40 -29.75 12.44
N LEU A 195 5.21 -29.23 13.64
CA LEU A 195 5.90 -28.07 14.17
C LEU A 195 6.95 -28.52 15.18
N ASP A 196 8.22 -28.33 14.83
CA ASP A 196 9.35 -28.54 15.75
C ASP A 196 9.72 -27.25 16.48
N ASN A 197 10.31 -27.39 17.67
CA ASN A 197 10.67 -26.31 18.59
C ASN A 197 9.47 -25.49 19.09
N ALA A 198 8.35 -26.18 19.28
CA ALA A 198 7.06 -25.59 19.63
C ALA A 198 6.85 -25.33 21.15
N GLU A 199 7.91 -25.32 21.95
CA GLU A 199 7.83 -25.32 23.42
C GLU A 199 7.11 -24.08 23.98
N LYS A 200 7.13 -22.97 23.23
CA LYS A 200 6.48 -21.70 23.58
C LYS A 200 5.14 -21.49 22.86
N VAL A 201 4.70 -22.46 22.05
CA VAL A 201 3.48 -22.37 21.24
C VAL A 201 2.30 -22.87 22.07
N ILE A 202 1.35 -21.96 22.35
CA ILE A 202 0.16 -22.24 23.17
C ILE A 202 -1.09 -22.36 22.30
N SER A 203 -1.09 -21.71 21.14
CA SER A 203 -2.20 -21.78 20.18
C SER A 203 -1.73 -21.51 18.76
N ILE A 204 -2.36 -22.19 17.80
CA ILE A 204 -2.20 -22.00 16.36
C ILE A 204 -3.54 -21.54 15.80
N TYR A 205 -3.50 -20.51 14.95
CA TYR A 205 -4.67 -19.98 14.27
C TYR A 205 -4.54 -20.34 12.80
N LEU A 206 -5.58 -20.95 12.23
CA LEU A 206 -5.63 -21.30 10.83
C LEU A 206 -6.50 -20.28 10.09
N TYR A 207 -5.97 -19.69 9.03
CA TYR A 207 -6.67 -18.75 8.17
C TYR A 207 -6.78 -19.30 6.75
N ASP A 208 -7.91 -19.07 6.09
CA ASP A 208 -8.04 -19.38 4.68
C ASP A 208 -7.33 -18.34 3.79
N ALA A 209 -7.25 -18.61 2.49
CA ALA A 209 -6.60 -17.74 1.52
C ALA A 209 -7.17 -16.31 1.44
N ILE A 210 -8.38 -16.07 1.95
CA ILE A 210 -8.99 -14.72 2.03
C ILE A 210 -8.91 -14.09 3.42
N GLY A 211 -8.14 -14.71 4.33
CA GLY A 211 -7.84 -14.18 5.66
C GLY A 211 -8.96 -14.38 6.68
N ARG A 212 -9.99 -15.20 6.39
CA ARG A 212 -10.98 -15.59 7.39
C ARG A 212 -10.36 -16.62 8.31
N LYS A 213 -10.56 -16.45 9.61
CA LYS A 213 -10.14 -17.44 10.61
C LYS A 213 -11.02 -18.69 10.48
N VAL A 214 -10.39 -19.82 10.18
CA VAL A 214 -11.02 -21.13 10.00
C VAL A 214 -11.05 -21.89 11.31
N SER A 215 -9.93 -21.88 12.04
CA SER A 215 -9.82 -22.62 13.29
C SER A 215 -8.86 -21.96 14.28
N LYS A 216 -8.96 -22.37 15.54
CA LYS A 216 -7.98 -22.11 16.59
C LYS A 216 -7.70 -23.43 17.30
N LEU A 217 -6.48 -23.91 17.18
CA LEU A 217 -5.98 -25.08 17.89
C LEU A 217 -5.22 -24.62 19.13
N ILE A 218 -5.43 -25.30 20.25
CA ILE A 218 -4.80 -24.96 21.54
C ILE A 218 -3.98 -26.17 21.96
N PHE A 219 -2.73 -25.93 22.37
CA PHE A 219 -1.79 -26.97 22.74
C PHE A 219 -1.23 -26.73 24.13
N LEU A 220 -0.86 -27.82 24.79
CA LEU A 220 0.04 -27.75 25.92
C LEU A 220 1.47 -27.54 25.40
N PRO A 221 2.33 -26.81 26.13
CA PRO A 221 3.74 -26.64 25.78
C PRO A 221 4.42 -27.98 25.45
N SER A 222 4.96 -28.11 24.24
CA SER A 222 5.63 -29.33 23.76
C SER A 222 6.74 -28.98 22.77
N LYS A 223 7.82 -29.76 22.73
CA LYS A 223 8.86 -29.59 21.69
C LYS A 223 8.35 -29.80 20.28
N ILE A 224 7.38 -30.70 20.14
CA ILE A 224 6.83 -31.13 18.85
C ILE A 224 5.31 -31.04 18.95
N ILE A 225 4.69 -30.44 17.93
CA ILE A 225 3.24 -30.43 17.74
C ILE A 225 2.95 -31.03 16.37
N ASP A 226 2.19 -32.12 16.33
CA ASP A 226 1.64 -32.66 15.09
C ASP A 226 0.25 -32.07 14.84
N LEU A 227 0.03 -31.65 13.61
CA LEU A 227 -1.16 -30.98 13.12
C LEU A 227 -1.82 -31.87 12.06
N ASP A 228 -3.02 -32.36 12.37
CA ASP A 228 -3.86 -33.03 11.40
C ASP A 228 -4.94 -32.05 10.90
N LEU A 229 -4.89 -31.75 9.61
CA LEU A 229 -5.83 -30.86 8.93
C LEU A 229 -6.79 -31.63 8.00
N SER A 230 -6.95 -32.95 8.18
CA SER A 230 -7.82 -33.79 7.33
C SER A 230 -9.27 -33.30 7.26
N ASP A 231 -9.75 -32.69 8.35
CA ASP A 231 -11.12 -32.18 8.46
C ASP A 231 -11.28 -30.78 7.86
N THR A 232 -10.19 -30.18 7.36
CA THR A 232 -10.24 -28.87 6.69
C THR A 232 -10.60 -29.04 5.21
N PRO A 233 -11.46 -28.18 4.65
CA PRO A 233 -11.75 -28.20 3.22
C PRO A 233 -10.47 -28.11 2.37
N SER A 234 -10.46 -28.68 1.17
CA SER A 234 -9.31 -28.50 0.28
C SER A 234 -9.11 -27.01 -0.07
N GLY A 235 -7.91 -26.48 0.17
CA GLY A 235 -7.63 -25.07 -0.02
C GLY A 235 -6.22 -24.67 0.43
N LEU A 236 -5.90 -23.39 0.25
CA LEU A 236 -4.66 -22.80 0.75
C LEU A 236 -4.91 -22.15 2.13
N TYR A 237 -4.02 -22.44 3.07
CA TYR A 237 -4.12 -22.00 4.46
C TYR A 237 -2.83 -21.33 4.95
N PHE A 238 -2.99 -20.44 5.94
CA PHE A 238 -1.94 -19.66 6.57
C PHE A 238 -2.04 -19.70 8.10
#